data_AF-A0AB35YEE4-F1
#
_entry.id   AF-A0AB35YEE4-F1
#
_cell.length_a   1.000
_cell.length_b   1.000
_cell.length_c   1.000
_cell.angle_alpha   90.00
_cell.angle_beta   90.00
_cell.angle_gamma   90.00
#
_symmetry.space_group_name_H-M   'P 1'
#
loop_
_entity.id
_entity.type
_entity.pdbx_description
1 polymer ?
#
loop_
_entity_poly.entity_id
_entity_poly.type
_entity_poly.pdbx_seq_one_letter_code
_entity_poly.pdbx_strand_id
1 'polypeptide(L)'
;MDSSLRQLSLFDDFSQTSRAFFRVHETVKVIEVKDNPEIYEYRKYYFSHVIGKKGVVQKVDGQSVLVRIGDESIIFDAQELEWVA
;
A
#
# COMPACT_ATOMS: atom_id res chain seq x y z
N MET A 1 11.89 -42.40 -1.79
CA MET A 1 12.50 -41.19 -2.40
C MET A 1 11.35 -40.23 -2.63
N ASP A 2 10.99 -39.47 -1.60
CA ASP A 2 9.88 -38.52 -1.66
C ASP A 2 10.34 -37.22 -2.31
N SER A 3 9.93 -37.02 -3.55
CA SER A 3 10.03 -35.74 -4.24
C SER A 3 8.87 -34.85 -3.77
N SER A 4 8.97 -34.32 -2.56
CA SER A 4 8.05 -33.27 -2.09
C SER A 4 8.31 -32.01 -2.89
N LEU A 5 7.39 -31.70 -3.80
CA LEU A 5 7.24 -30.44 -4.51
C LEU A 5 7.41 -29.27 -3.54
N ARG A 6 8.58 -28.62 -3.56
CA ARG A 6 8.73 -27.28 -2.99
C ARG A 6 7.94 -26.33 -3.89
N GLN A 7 6.65 -26.20 -3.59
CA GLN A 7 5.87 -25.05 -4.02
C GLN A 7 6.63 -23.81 -3.51
N LEU A 8 7.19 -23.04 -4.43
CA LEU A 8 7.80 -21.75 -4.14
C LEU A 8 6.70 -20.85 -3.57
N SER A 9 6.61 -20.75 -2.25
CA SER A 9 5.81 -19.74 -1.59
C SER A 9 6.48 -18.39 -1.87
N LEU A 10 6.01 -17.71 -2.92
CA LEU A 10 6.31 -16.31 -3.20
C LEU A 10 5.83 -15.37 -2.08
N PHE A 11 5.24 -15.91 -1.01
CA PHE A 11 4.61 -15.17 0.08
C PHE A 11 5.33 -15.32 1.42
N ASP A 12 6.40 -16.12 1.52
CA ASP A 12 7.02 -16.44 2.82
C ASP A 12 8.06 -15.41 3.32
N ASP A 13 8.38 -14.38 2.53
CA ASP A 13 9.49 -13.45 2.86
C ASP A 13 9.06 -12.03 3.24
N PHE A 14 7.86 -11.86 3.81
CA PHE A 14 7.41 -10.58 4.37
C PHE A 14 7.60 -10.47 5.89
N SER A 15 8.37 -11.37 6.51
CA SER A 15 8.65 -11.29 7.93
C SER A 15 9.87 -10.42 8.22
N GLN A 16 9.64 -9.36 9.00
CA GLN A 16 10.61 -8.50 9.69
C GLN A 16 11.15 -7.28 8.93
N THR A 17 10.38 -6.21 8.95
CA THR A 17 10.80 -5.02 9.69
C THR A 17 9.54 -4.36 10.26
N SER A 18 9.63 -3.83 11.48
CA SER A 18 8.55 -3.18 12.21
C SER A 18 7.96 -1.99 11.43
N ARG A 19 7.10 -2.24 10.42
CA ARG A 19 6.32 -1.19 9.78
C ARG A 19 5.27 -0.76 10.79
N ALA A 20 5.41 0.46 11.33
CA ALA A 20 4.34 1.10 12.06
C ALA A 20 3.10 1.10 11.16
N PHE A 21 2.13 0.24 11.46
CA PHE A 21 0.87 0.23 10.73
C PHE A 21 0.18 1.56 10.96
N PHE A 22 -0.34 2.15 9.87
CA PHE A 22 -1.26 3.27 9.97
C PHE A 22 -2.43 2.90 10.88
N ARG A 23 -3.02 3.89 11.54
CA ARG A 23 -4.21 3.75 12.37
C ARG A 23 -5.37 4.47 11.72
N VAL A 24 -6.57 3.98 12.00
CA VAL A 24 -7.80 4.64 11.58
C VAL A 24 -7.82 6.08 12.11
N HIS A 25 -8.24 7.00 11.24
CA HIS A 25 -8.26 8.45 11.42
C HIS A 25 -6.90 9.17 11.33
N GLU A 26 -5.80 8.48 11.06
CA GLU A 26 -4.53 9.16 10.77
C GLU A 26 -4.57 9.87 9.43
N THR A 27 -3.84 10.99 9.35
CA THR A 27 -3.61 11.70 8.10
C THR A 27 -2.36 11.13 7.43
N VAL A 28 -2.52 10.74 6.18
CA VAL A 28 -1.46 10.18 5.35
C VAL A 28 -1.37 10.97 4.06
N LYS A 29 -0.22 10.93 3.39
CA LYS A 29 -0.06 11.49 2.05
C LYS A 29 0.29 10.39 1.06
N VAL A 30 -0.35 10.44 -0.11
CA VAL A 30 -0.11 9.47 -1.18
C VAL A 30 1.23 9.80 -1.84
N ILE A 31 2.10 8.81 -1.97
CA ILE A 31 3.41 8.93 -2.61
C ILE A 31 3.49 8.05 -3.85
N GLU A 32 4.41 8.42 -4.73
CA GLU A 32 4.69 7.69 -5.96
C GLU A 32 5.70 6.58 -5.66
N VAL A 33 5.32 5.32 -5.91
CA VAL A 33 6.19 4.15 -5.70
C VAL A 33 6.75 3.69 -7.04
N LYS A 34 8.07 3.81 -7.21
CA LYS A 34 8.75 3.55 -8.50
C LYS A 34 9.34 2.15 -8.63
N ASP A 35 9.27 1.36 -7.56
CA ASP A 35 10.00 0.11 -7.45
C ASP A 35 9.35 -1.04 -8.25
N ASN A 36 8.10 -0.88 -8.67
CA ASN A 36 7.39 -1.81 -9.55
C ASN A 36 6.78 -1.09 -10.78
N PRO A 37 7.37 -1.24 -11.98
CA PRO A 37 6.93 -0.51 -13.18
C PRO A 37 5.48 -0.76 -13.60
N GLU A 38 4.97 -1.98 -13.44
CA GLU A 38 3.60 -2.32 -13.87
C GLU A 38 2.55 -1.65 -12.97
N ILE A 39 2.78 -1.68 -11.66
CA ILE A 39 1.92 -1.01 -10.67
C ILE A 39 2.06 0.51 -10.82
N TYR A 40 3.28 0.99 -11.05
CA TYR A 40 3.60 2.40 -11.26
C TYR A 40 2.80 2.99 -12.42
N GLU A 41 2.85 2.39 -13.61
CA GLU A 41 2.15 2.90 -14.78
C GLU A 41 0.64 2.86 -14.60
N TYR A 42 0.09 1.80 -14.00
CA TYR A 42 -1.33 1.72 -13.67
C TYR A 42 -1.75 2.85 -12.71
N ARG A 43 -1.02 3.04 -11.61
CA ARG A 43 -1.32 4.07 -10.61
C ARG A 43 -1.16 5.48 -11.19
N LYS A 44 -0.13 5.72 -11.98
CA LYS A 44 0.08 7.00 -12.64
C LYS A 44 -1.05 7.32 -13.63
N TYR A 45 -1.51 6.34 -14.39
CA TYR A 45 -2.57 6.55 -15.37
C TYR A 45 -3.93 6.84 -14.71
N TYR A 46 -4.34 6.04 -13.72
CA TYR A 46 -5.68 6.13 -13.13
C TYR A 46 -5.78 6.97 -11.85
N PHE A 47 -4.66 7.18 -11.16
CA PHE A 47 -4.63 7.78 -9.82
C PHE A 47 -3.63 8.93 -9.70
N SER A 48 -3.11 9.47 -10.81
CA SER A 48 -2.22 10.64 -10.77
C SER A 48 -2.86 11.85 -10.08
N HIS A 49 -4.19 11.99 -10.12
CA HIS A 49 -4.91 13.07 -9.46
C HIS A 49 -4.88 13.01 -7.93
N VAL A 50 -4.51 11.87 -7.34
CA VAL A 50 -4.38 11.70 -5.88
C VAL A 50 -2.95 11.62 -5.39
N ILE A 51 -1.97 11.42 -6.27
CA ILE A 51 -0.55 11.44 -5.91
C ILE A 51 -0.19 12.82 -5.30
N GLY A 52 0.45 12.80 -4.13
CA GLY A 52 0.83 13.98 -3.37
C GLY A 52 -0.29 14.58 -2.51
N LYS A 53 -1.55 14.13 -2.63
CA LYS A 53 -2.66 14.59 -1.79
C LYS A 53 -2.63 13.92 -0.42
N LYS A 54 -3.16 14.64 0.57
CA LYS A 54 -3.41 14.11 1.90
C LYS A 54 -4.79 13.44 1.95
N GLY A 55 -4.90 12.38 2.72
CA GLY A 55 -6.15 11.68 2.99
C GLY A 55 -6.20 11.15 4.41
N VAL A 56 -7.36 10.66 4.80
CA VAL A 56 -7.61 10.11 6.14
C VAL A 56 -7.82 8.60 6.05
N VAL A 57 -7.10 7.85 6.88
CA VAL A 57 -7.23 6.39 6.95
C VAL A 57 -8.60 6.01 7.51
N GLN A 58 -9.34 5.18 6.78
CA GLN A 58 -10.65 4.66 7.20
C GLN A 58 -10.58 3.21 7.69
N LYS A 59 -9.72 2.40 7.08
CA LYS A 59 -9.56 0.99 7.43
C LYS A 59 -8.14 0.54 7.10
N VAL A 60 -7.61 -0.38 7.89
CA VAL A 60 -6.33 -1.06 7.64
C VAL A 60 -6.57 -2.56 7.68
N ASP A 61 -6.07 -3.26 6.67
CA ASP A 61 -6.14 -4.71 6.53
C ASP A 61 -4.79 -5.22 6.02
N GLY A 62 -3.90 -5.61 6.93
CA GLY A 62 -2.50 -5.91 6.62
C GLY A 62 -1.80 -4.71 5.99
N GLN A 63 -1.28 -4.88 4.77
CA GLN A 63 -0.65 -3.80 4.00
C GLN A 63 -1.65 -2.96 3.19
N SER A 64 -2.92 -3.38 3.09
CA SER A 64 -3.95 -2.61 2.40
C SER A 64 -4.56 -1.56 3.32
N VAL A 65 -4.57 -0.32 2.86
CA VAL A 65 -5.06 0.85 3.61
C VAL A 65 -6.14 1.53 2.77
N LEU A 66 -7.35 1.61 3.32
CA LEU A 66 -8.43 2.40 2.72
C LEU A 66 -8.28 3.85 3.18
N VAL A 67 -8.07 4.76 2.23
CA VAL A 67 -7.86 6.18 2.49
C VAL A 67 -8.96 7.00 1.82
N ARG A 68 -9.56 7.92 2.58
CA ARG A 68 -10.50 8.90 2.05
C ARG A 68 -9.78 10.17 1.63
N ILE A 69 -9.94 10.57 0.37
CA ILE A 69 -9.37 11.78 -0.23
C ILE A 69 -10.53 12.56 -0.87
N GLY A 70 -10.92 13.67 -0.25
CA GLY A 70 -12.16 14.36 -0.63
C GLY A 70 -13.38 13.44 -0.45
N ASP A 71 -14.09 13.20 -1.54
CA ASP A 71 -15.28 12.32 -1.60
C ASP A 71 -14.97 10.90 -2.11
N GLU A 72 -13.70 10.61 -2.42
CA GLU A 72 -13.24 9.31 -2.91
C GLU A 72 -12.66 8.47 -1.77
N SER A 73 -12.96 7.17 -1.76
CA SER A 73 -12.31 6.18 -0.88
C SER A 73 -11.52 5.20 -1.75
N ILE A 74 -10.19 5.20 -1.61
CA ILE A 74 -9.27 4.46 -2.47
C ILE A 74 -8.40 3.54 -1.61
N ILE A 75 -8.19 2.33 -2.10
CA ILE A 75 -7.30 1.35 -1.45
C ILE A 75 -5.88 1.52 -1.99
N PHE A 76 -4.94 1.67 -1.05
CA PHE A 76 -3.51 1.76 -1.30
C PHE A 76 -2.78 0.65 -0.58
N ASP A 77 -1.63 0.24 -1.12
CA ASP A 77 -0.63 -0.46 -0.33
C ASP A 77 0.02 0.55 0.64
N ALA A 78 0.39 0.09 1.84
CA ALA A 78 1.02 0.91 2.85
C ALA A 78 2.33 1.57 2.35
N GLN A 79 3.02 0.97 1.39
CA GLN A 79 4.21 1.57 0.77
C GLN A 79 3.90 2.78 -0.12
N GLU A 80 2.65 2.94 -0.56
CA GLU A 80 2.18 4.08 -1.36
C GLU A 80 1.78 5.27 -0.49
N LEU A 81 2.01 5.20 0.82
CA LEU A 81 1.59 6.18 1.80
C LEU A 81 2.75 6.62 2.70
N GLU A 82 2.80 7.91 3.01
CA GLU A 82 3.67 8.49 4.04
C GLU A 82 2.84 9.05 5.20
N TRP A 83 3.37 8.93 6.41
CA TRP A 83 2.79 9.59 7.59
C TRP A 83 2.95 11.10 7.48
N VAL A 84 1.90 11.82 7.89
CA VAL A 84 1.94 13.27 8.05
C VAL A 84 1.76 13.58 9.53
N ALA A 85 2.82 14.08 10.17
CA ALA A 85 2.80 14.57 11.54
C ALA A 85 1.96 15.85 11.70
#